data_AF-A0A8B9Q5U7-F1
#
_entry.id   AF-A0A8B9Q5U7-F1
#
_cell.length_a   1.000
_cell.length_b   1.000
_cell.length_c   1.000
_cell.angle_alpha   90.00
_cell.angle_beta   90.00
_cell.angle_gamma   90.00
#
_symmetry.space_group_name_H-M   'P 1'
#
loop_
_entity.id
_entity.type
_entity.pdbx_description
1 polymer ?
#
loop_
_entity_poly.entity_id
_entity_poly.type
_entity_poly.pdbx_seq_one_letter_code
_entity_poly.pdbx_strand_id
1 'polypeptide(L)'
;RKWPLKYALWLEENYCRNPDKDLKGPWCYTTDPATRFDYCNIPECEVECMHCSGENYHGVIATTVSGIECQRWDSQKPHSHGYLPENFPEKDLKMNYCRNPDGEPRPWCFTTSSTKRWEYCDIPRCSESCLSGRGEDYQGKISVTESGNTCQHWSAQSPHKHGRTPENYPCK
;
A
#
# COMPACT_ATOMS: atom_id res chain seq x y z
N ARG A 1 -24.80 27.35 1.11
CA ARG A 1 -24.59 26.30 0.09
C ARG A 1 -23.52 25.37 0.65
N LYS A 2 -23.93 24.17 1.09
CA LYS A 2 -23.06 23.18 1.74
C LYS A 2 -22.22 22.47 0.67
N TRP A 3 -20.90 22.49 0.82
CA TRP A 3 -19.98 21.54 0.20
C TRP A 3 -19.22 20.84 1.34
N PRO A 4 -19.02 19.51 1.28
CA PRO A 4 -18.68 18.70 2.45
C PRO A 4 -17.16 18.61 2.63
N LEU A 5 -16.64 18.98 3.79
CA LEU A 5 -15.30 18.60 4.21
C LEU A 5 -15.38 17.17 4.76
N LYS A 6 -15.43 16.21 3.85
CA LYS A 6 -15.30 14.78 4.14
C LYS A 6 -13.81 14.47 4.35
N TYR A 7 -13.25 14.95 5.46
CA TYR A 7 -12.00 14.40 5.97
C TYR A 7 -12.33 12.96 6.37
N ALA A 8 -11.86 11.97 5.61
CA ALA A 8 -11.95 10.58 6.03
C ALA A 8 -11.07 10.44 7.27
N LEU A 9 -11.69 10.30 8.44
CA LEU A 9 -10.98 10.15 9.71
C LEU A 9 -10.29 8.79 9.71
N TRP A 10 -9.01 8.74 10.10
CA TRP A 10 -8.21 7.52 10.07
C TRP A 10 -8.84 6.37 10.88
N LEU A 11 -9.36 6.68 12.07
CA LEU A 11 -10.15 5.77 12.90
C LEU A 11 -11.61 5.72 12.45
N GLU A 12 -11.86 5.34 11.20
CA GLU A 12 -13.21 5.24 10.64
C GLU A 12 -13.96 4.02 11.19
N GLU A 13 -15.26 4.21 11.45
CA GLU A 13 -16.19 3.19 11.92
C GLU A 13 -15.65 2.34 13.10
N ASN A 14 -15.64 1.01 12.93
CA ASN A 14 -15.07 0.02 13.83
C ASN A 14 -13.98 -0.80 13.13
N TYR A 15 -13.34 -0.26 12.09
CA TYR A 15 -12.36 -1.03 11.33
C TYR A 15 -11.05 -1.18 12.08
N CYS A 16 -10.35 -2.30 11.91
CA CYS A 16 -9.06 -2.54 12.55
C CYS A 16 -8.03 -1.51 12.11
N ARG A 17 -7.24 -0.99 13.06
CA ARG A 17 -6.22 0.05 12.81
C ARG A 17 -4.99 -0.19 13.69
N ASN A 18 -3.86 0.39 13.31
CA ASN A 18 -2.65 0.38 14.14
C ASN A 18 -2.20 1.81 14.51
N PRO A 19 -2.95 2.53 15.38
CA PRO A 19 -2.66 3.93 15.71
C PRO A 19 -1.41 4.13 16.59
N ASP A 20 -0.95 3.09 17.28
CA ASP A 20 0.16 3.12 18.23
C ASP A 20 1.44 2.47 17.71
N LYS A 21 1.45 2.09 16.42
CA LYS A 21 2.59 1.44 15.77
C LYS A 21 3.01 0.16 16.48
N ASP A 22 2.01 -0.57 17.00
CA ASP A 22 2.18 -1.89 17.61
C ASP A 22 2.89 -2.82 16.62
N LEU A 23 3.84 -3.60 17.14
CA LEU A 23 4.65 -4.54 16.35
C LEU A 23 3.81 -5.70 15.80
N LYS A 24 2.72 -6.07 16.47
CA LYS A 24 1.84 -7.17 16.05
C LYS A 24 0.83 -6.75 14.98
N GLY A 25 0.68 -5.44 14.71
CA GLY A 25 -0.13 -4.93 13.62
C GLY A 25 -1.53 -4.43 14.05
N PRO A 26 -2.48 -4.29 13.11
CA PRO A 26 -3.76 -3.67 13.38
C PRO A 26 -4.66 -4.45 14.34
N TRP A 27 -5.37 -3.71 15.17
CA TRP A 27 -6.23 -4.22 16.23
C TRP A 27 -7.48 -3.33 16.38
N CYS A 28 -8.44 -3.77 17.20
CA CYS A 28 -9.58 -2.95 17.59
C CYS A 28 -10.03 -3.26 19.03
N TYR A 29 -10.72 -2.32 19.68
CA TYR A 29 -11.51 -2.67 20.87
C TYR A 29 -12.64 -3.61 20.44
N THR A 30 -13.06 -4.53 21.30
CA THR A 30 -14.11 -5.50 20.92
C THR A 30 -15.46 -5.15 21.53
N THR A 31 -16.55 -5.68 20.97
CA THR A 31 -17.88 -5.57 21.57
C THR A 31 -18.10 -6.56 22.72
N ASP A 32 -17.18 -7.49 22.96
CA ASP A 32 -17.22 -8.41 24.09
C ASP A 32 -16.69 -7.72 25.37
N PRO A 33 -17.49 -7.61 26.44
CA PRO A 33 -17.05 -7.04 27.71
C PRO A 33 -15.86 -7.77 28.36
N ALA A 34 -15.67 -9.07 28.09
CA ALA A 34 -14.55 -9.84 28.64
C ALA A 34 -13.23 -9.59 27.89
N THR A 35 -13.31 -9.25 26.60
CA THR A 35 -12.16 -9.05 25.73
C THR A 35 -11.99 -7.57 25.39
N ARG A 36 -11.10 -6.87 26.09
CA ARG A 36 -10.94 -5.41 25.91
C ARG A 36 -10.55 -5.01 24.48
N PHE A 37 -9.56 -5.68 23.91
CA PHE A 37 -9.09 -5.49 22.54
C PHE A 37 -8.52 -6.80 22.03
N ASP A 38 -8.45 -6.95 20.72
CA ASP A 38 -7.81 -8.09 20.07
C ASP A 38 -7.30 -7.68 18.68
N TYR A 39 -6.36 -8.46 18.15
CA TYR A 39 -5.73 -8.20 16.85
C TYR A 39 -6.60 -8.70 15.71
N CYS A 40 -6.40 -8.18 14.51
CA CYS A 40 -7.17 -8.58 13.35
C CYS A 40 -6.32 -9.35 12.34
N ASN A 41 -6.85 -10.46 11.83
CA ASN A 41 -6.21 -11.23 10.78
C ASN A 41 -6.40 -10.52 9.43
N ILE A 42 -5.47 -9.64 9.08
CA ILE A 42 -5.48 -8.92 7.81
C ILE A 42 -4.51 -9.62 6.87
N PRO A 43 -4.95 -10.03 5.66
CA PRO A 43 -4.05 -10.64 4.70
C PRO A 43 -2.94 -9.66 4.35
N GLU A 44 -1.69 -10.10 4.44
CA GLU A 44 -0.56 -9.36 3.90
C GLU A 44 -0.77 -9.13 2.41
N CYS A 45 -0.38 -7.95 1.92
CA CYS A 45 -0.42 -7.70 0.50
C CYS A 45 0.50 -8.72 -0.20
N GLU A 46 -0.09 -9.63 -0.96
CA GLU A 46 0.62 -10.81 -1.51
C GLU A 46 1.62 -10.49 -2.63
N VAL A 47 1.95 -9.22 -2.85
CA VAL A 47 2.76 -8.76 -3.97
C VAL A 47 3.29 -7.38 -3.63
N GLU A 48 4.55 -7.12 -4.00
CA GLU A 48 5.03 -5.76 -4.13
C GLU A 48 4.09 -5.03 -5.10
N CYS A 49 3.25 -4.16 -4.54
CA CYS A 49 2.15 -3.52 -5.24
C CYS A 49 2.47 -2.03 -5.43
N MET A 50 1.79 -1.38 -6.37
CA MET A 50 1.97 0.05 -6.63
C MET A 50 0.88 0.89 -5.96
N HIS A 51 1.28 1.98 -5.30
CA HIS A 51 0.39 3.08 -4.91
C HIS A 51 0.37 4.15 -6.00
N CYS A 52 -0.76 4.83 -6.20
CA CYS A 52 -0.93 5.88 -7.21
C CYS A 52 -0.46 5.43 -8.61
N SER A 53 0.53 6.13 -9.18
CA SER A 53 1.17 5.81 -10.47
C SER A 53 2.44 4.95 -10.34
N GLY A 54 2.81 4.52 -9.13
CA GLY A 54 3.99 3.70 -8.88
C GLY A 54 5.33 4.43 -8.94
N GLU A 55 5.34 5.74 -8.67
CA GLU A 55 6.57 6.56 -8.59
C GLU A 55 7.54 6.06 -7.51
N ASN A 56 7.00 5.55 -6.41
CA ASN A 56 7.75 4.95 -5.29
C ASN A 56 7.67 3.42 -5.27
N TYR A 57 7.37 2.81 -6.42
CA TYR A 57 7.33 1.36 -6.51
C TYR A 57 8.75 0.78 -6.49
N HIS A 58 9.06 -0.01 -5.46
CA HIS A 58 10.39 -0.60 -5.23
C HIS A 58 10.46 -2.10 -5.50
N GLY A 59 9.39 -2.70 -6.04
CA GLY A 59 9.36 -4.14 -6.25
C GLY A 59 10.27 -4.66 -7.36
N VAL A 60 10.29 -5.97 -7.53
CA VAL A 60 11.20 -6.77 -8.37
C VAL A 60 10.54 -7.32 -9.63
N ILE A 61 9.28 -6.97 -9.90
CA ILE A 61 8.61 -7.30 -11.17
C ILE A 61 9.48 -6.76 -12.33
N ALA A 62 9.83 -7.64 -13.26
CA ALA A 62 10.76 -7.41 -14.37
C ALA A 62 10.19 -7.88 -15.73
N THR A 63 8.86 -7.96 -15.82
CA THR A 63 8.15 -8.38 -17.03
C THR A 63 7.03 -7.39 -17.35
N THR A 64 6.85 -7.10 -18.63
CA THR A 64 5.82 -6.18 -19.12
C THR A 64 4.43 -6.84 -19.11
N VAL A 65 3.38 -6.05 -19.34
CA VAL A 65 1.99 -6.57 -19.46
C VAL A 65 1.82 -7.59 -20.59
N SER A 66 2.66 -7.57 -21.62
CA SER A 66 2.66 -8.58 -22.68
C SER A 66 3.61 -9.76 -22.40
N GLY A 67 4.20 -9.83 -21.20
CA GLY A 67 5.10 -10.89 -20.77
C GLY A 67 6.52 -10.76 -21.32
N ILE A 68 6.91 -9.61 -21.87
CA ILE A 68 8.26 -9.40 -22.38
C ILE A 68 9.18 -9.07 -21.21
N GLU A 69 10.37 -9.67 -21.20
CA GLU A 69 11.38 -9.39 -20.19
C GLU A 69 11.89 -7.94 -20.32
N CYS A 70 12.05 -7.28 -19.17
CA CYS A 70 12.62 -5.95 -19.12
C CYS A 70 14.12 -5.97 -19.42
N GLN A 71 14.56 -5.01 -20.23
CA GLN A 71 15.96 -4.65 -20.39
C GLN A 71 16.45 -3.98 -19.10
N ARG A 72 17.69 -4.29 -18.70
CA ARG A 72 18.32 -3.66 -17.54
C ARG A 72 18.52 -2.16 -17.75
N TRP A 73 18.30 -1.36 -16.72
CA TRP A 73 18.48 0.10 -16.77
C TRP A 73 19.93 0.52 -17.01
N ASP A 74 20.90 -0.31 -16.63
CA ASP A 74 22.33 -0.10 -16.91
C ASP A 74 22.75 -0.63 -18.30
N SER A 75 21.86 -1.27 -19.05
CA SER A 75 22.12 -1.76 -20.40
C SER A 75 21.70 -0.75 -21.46
N GLN A 76 22.48 -0.64 -22.54
CA GLN A 76 22.14 0.16 -23.72
C GLN A 76 21.74 -0.71 -24.93
N LYS A 77 21.43 -1.99 -24.70
CA LYS A 77 20.98 -2.95 -25.72
C LYS A 77 19.76 -3.75 -25.21
N PRO A 78 18.78 -4.07 -26.09
CA PRO A 78 18.68 -3.66 -27.50
C PRO A 78 18.37 -2.17 -27.72
N HIS A 79 17.87 -1.47 -26.69
CA HIS A 79 17.43 -0.08 -26.82
C HIS A 79 18.37 0.87 -26.08
N SER A 80 19.03 1.78 -26.79
CA SER A 80 19.76 2.87 -26.15
C SER A 80 18.80 3.88 -25.53
N HIS A 81 19.09 4.38 -24.32
CA HIS A 81 18.25 5.31 -23.57
C HIS A 81 19.00 6.15 -22.54
N GLY A 82 18.40 7.27 -22.10
CA GLY A 82 18.98 8.20 -21.13
C GLY A 82 18.77 7.85 -19.66
N TYR A 83 17.87 6.91 -19.34
CA TYR A 83 17.53 6.49 -17.97
C TYR A 83 18.60 5.56 -17.35
N LEU A 84 19.82 6.08 -17.22
CA LEU A 84 20.92 5.37 -16.58
C LEU A 84 20.84 5.58 -15.06
N PRO A 85 21.07 4.54 -14.24
CA PRO A 85 21.00 4.64 -12.78
C PRO A 85 21.96 5.70 -12.20
N GLU A 86 23.10 5.90 -12.85
CA GLU A 86 24.11 6.90 -12.49
C GLU A 86 23.59 8.34 -12.62
N ASN A 87 22.68 8.58 -13.57
CA ASN A 87 22.09 9.91 -13.80
C ASN A 87 20.88 10.19 -12.91
N PHE A 88 20.26 9.15 -12.36
CA PHE A 88 19.02 9.22 -11.57
C PHE A 88 19.08 8.31 -10.33
N PRO A 89 20.05 8.55 -9.41
CA PRO A 89 20.27 7.68 -8.25
C PRO A 89 19.05 7.61 -7.30
N GLU A 90 18.23 8.66 -7.25
CA GLU A 90 17.02 8.74 -6.44
C GLU A 90 15.82 7.96 -7.01
N LYS A 91 15.89 7.56 -8.29
CA LYS A 91 14.78 6.87 -8.99
C LYS A 91 14.81 5.35 -8.83
N ASP A 92 15.77 4.82 -8.07
CA ASP A 92 15.90 3.39 -7.76
C ASP A 92 15.86 2.50 -9.03
N LEU A 93 16.53 2.93 -10.11
CA LEU A 93 16.61 2.21 -11.39
C LEU A 93 17.49 0.95 -11.28
N LYS A 94 17.11 0.01 -10.43
CA LYS A 94 17.88 -1.21 -10.14
C LYS A 94 17.56 -2.33 -11.14
N MET A 95 18.61 -3.05 -11.53
CA MET A 95 18.49 -4.25 -12.36
C MET A 95 17.66 -3.97 -13.63
N ASN A 96 16.62 -4.75 -13.88
CA ASN A 96 15.61 -4.56 -14.91
C ASN A 96 14.21 -4.43 -14.32
N TYR A 97 14.09 -3.97 -13.06
CA TYR A 97 12.79 -3.88 -12.41
C TYR A 97 11.96 -2.73 -12.96
N CYS A 98 10.66 -2.92 -13.05
CA CYS A 98 9.74 -1.90 -13.53
C CYS A 98 9.77 -0.66 -12.61
N ARG A 99 9.87 0.54 -13.20
CA ARG A 99 9.96 1.81 -12.47
C ARG A 99 9.16 2.89 -13.18
N ASN A 100 8.84 3.97 -12.46
CA ASN A 100 8.19 5.13 -13.03
C ASN A 100 9.02 6.41 -12.74
N PRO A 101 10.14 6.61 -13.46
CA PRO A 101 11.05 7.72 -13.19
C PRO A 101 10.51 9.09 -13.65
N ASP A 102 9.60 9.10 -14.62
CA ASP A 102 9.19 10.25 -15.41
C ASP A 102 7.72 10.67 -15.24
N GLY A 103 6.98 10.03 -14.32
CA GLY A 103 5.61 10.42 -14.00
C GLY A 103 4.58 9.86 -14.98
N GLU A 104 4.91 8.78 -15.67
CA GLU A 104 3.97 8.02 -16.48
C GLU A 104 2.79 7.49 -15.63
N PRO A 105 1.68 7.04 -16.23
CA PRO A 105 0.53 6.55 -15.48
C PRO A 105 0.80 5.31 -14.61
N ARG A 106 1.81 4.51 -14.95
CA ARG A 106 2.19 3.25 -14.27
C ARG A 106 3.68 2.96 -14.50
N PRO A 107 4.31 2.10 -13.66
CA PRO A 107 5.68 1.68 -13.90
C PRO A 107 5.83 0.92 -15.21
N TRP A 108 6.97 1.13 -15.83
CA TRP A 108 7.33 0.61 -17.14
C TRP A 108 8.81 0.20 -17.16
N CYS A 109 9.23 -0.41 -18.25
CA CYS A 109 10.63 -0.70 -18.52
C CYS A 109 10.92 -0.69 -20.02
N PHE A 110 12.19 -0.52 -20.40
CA PHE A 110 12.66 -0.90 -21.74
C PHE A 110 12.54 -2.41 -21.90
N THR A 111 12.31 -2.93 -23.10
CA THR A 111 12.11 -4.37 -23.30
C THR A 111 13.31 -5.05 -23.98
N THR A 112 13.47 -6.35 -23.79
CA THR A 112 14.46 -7.15 -24.52
C THR A 112 14.07 -7.42 -25.98
N SER A 113 12.84 -7.08 -26.39
CA SER A 113 12.38 -7.20 -27.78
C SER A 113 12.90 -6.06 -28.64
N SER A 114 13.54 -6.37 -29.78
CA SER A 114 14.05 -5.37 -30.72
C SER A 114 12.96 -4.51 -31.37
N THR A 115 11.71 -4.99 -31.41
CA THR A 115 10.59 -4.30 -32.08
C THR A 115 9.73 -3.48 -31.13
N LYS A 116 9.89 -3.65 -29.81
CA LYS A 116 9.13 -2.94 -28.80
C LYS A 116 10.07 -2.25 -27.83
N ARG A 117 10.24 -0.94 -27.99
CA ARG A 117 11.23 -0.16 -27.24
C ARG A 117 11.00 -0.23 -25.73
N TRP A 118 9.77 -0.03 -25.29
CA TRP A 118 9.37 -0.03 -23.89
C TRP A 118 7.90 -0.45 -23.76
N GLU A 119 7.49 -0.85 -22.57
CA GLU A 119 6.10 -1.15 -22.26
C GLU A 119 5.82 -1.02 -20.76
N TYR A 120 4.56 -0.77 -20.39
CA TYR A 120 4.09 -0.87 -19.01
C TYR A 120 4.19 -2.27 -18.45
N CYS A 121 4.36 -2.34 -17.13
CA CYS A 121 4.30 -3.57 -16.38
C CYS A 121 2.93 -3.79 -15.75
N ASP A 122 2.56 -5.06 -15.58
CA ASP A 122 1.33 -5.43 -14.89
C ASP A 122 1.59 -5.57 -13.38
N ILE A 123 1.71 -4.42 -12.71
CA ILE A 123 1.91 -4.35 -11.27
C ILE A 123 0.53 -4.18 -10.61
N PRO A 124 0.18 -5.04 -9.64
CA PRO A 124 -1.07 -4.92 -8.92
C PRO A 124 -1.08 -3.60 -8.14
N ARG A 125 -2.21 -2.89 -8.16
CA ARG A 125 -2.38 -1.75 -7.24
C ARG A 125 -2.55 -2.28 -5.83
N CYS A 126 -1.88 -1.64 -4.87
CA CYS A 126 -2.10 -1.97 -3.47
C CYS A 126 -3.57 -1.79 -3.16
N SER A 127 -4.20 -2.85 -2.67
CA SER A 127 -5.51 -2.70 -2.07
C SER A 127 -5.31 -2.03 -0.72
N GLU A 128 -6.06 -0.97 -0.43
CA GLU A 128 -6.19 -0.44 0.93
C GLU A 128 -6.66 -1.51 1.94
N SER A 129 -7.15 -2.66 1.45
CA SER A 129 -7.66 -3.77 2.25
C SER A 129 -6.64 -4.84 2.66
N CYS A 130 -5.35 -4.72 2.33
CA CYS A 130 -4.31 -5.67 2.74
C CYS A 130 -3.22 -5.00 3.58
N LEU A 131 -2.47 -5.79 4.36
CA LEU A 131 -1.45 -5.29 5.27
C LEU A 131 -0.14 -5.01 4.52
N SER A 132 0.39 -3.78 4.66
CA SER A 132 1.75 -3.41 4.27
C SER A 132 2.55 -3.06 5.53
N GLY A 133 3.75 -3.62 5.68
CA GLY A 133 4.58 -3.44 6.88
C GLY A 133 3.80 -3.79 8.16
N ARG A 134 3.64 -2.81 9.06
CA ARG A 134 2.87 -2.97 10.33
C ARG A 134 1.41 -2.52 10.24
N GLY A 135 0.92 -2.15 9.06
CA GLY A 135 -0.46 -1.67 8.88
C GLY A 135 -0.75 -0.30 9.49
N GLU A 136 0.27 0.55 9.62
CA GLU A 136 0.11 1.98 10.03
C GLU A 136 -0.65 2.80 8.97
N ASP A 137 -0.77 2.26 7.75
CA ASP A 137 -1.45 2.81 6.59
C ASP A 137 -2.57 1.91 6.05
N TYR A 138 -2.90 0.83 6.78
CA TYR A 138 -4.08 0.01 6.52
C TYR A 138 -5.39 0.79 6.61
N GLN A 139 -6.09 0.95 5.48
CA GLN A 139 -7.39 1.64 5.37
C GLN A 139 -8.55 0.68 5.09
N GLY A 140 -8.31 -0.62 5.21
CA GLY A 140 -9.31 -1.63 4.92
C GLY A 140 -10.46 -1.65 5.92
N LYS A 141 -11.46 -2.47 5.61
CA LYS A 141 -12.75 -2.51 6.30
C LYS A 141 -12.94 -3.75 7.19
N ILE A 142 -11.87 -4.48 7.51
CA ILE A 142 -11.95 -5.60 8.44
C ILE A 142 -12.36 -5.05 9.81
N SER A 143 -13.40 -5.63 10.40
CA SER A 143 -14.01 -5.23 11.67
C SER A 143 -14.31 -6.42 12.59
N VAL A 144 -13.56 -7.51 12.38
CA VAL A 144 -13.61 -8.74 13.18
C VAL A 144 -12.18 -9.15 13.53
N THR A 145 -11.97 -9.52 14.79
CA THR A 145 -10.65 -9.88 15.33
C THR A 145 -10.27 -11.32 14.98
N GLU A 146 -9.01 -11.70 15.21
CA GLU A 146 -8.48 -13.07 15.08
C GLU A 146 -9.33 -14.08 15.86
N SER A 147 -9.77 -13.71 17.06
CA SER A 147 -10.63 -14.55 17.91
C SER A 147 -12.10 -14.53 17.52
N GLY A 148 -12.48 -13.83 16.44
CA GLY A 148 -13.86 -13.75 15.95
C GLY A 148 -14.74 -12.69 16.63
N ASN A 149 -14.17 -11.82 17.47
CA ASN A 149 -14.95 -10.77 18.13
C ASN A 149 -15.24 -9.62 17.16
N THR A 150 -16.46 -9.08 17.22
CA THR A 150 -16.80 -7.85 16.48
C THR A 150 -16.09 -6.65 17.09
N CYS A 151 -15.55 -5.78 16.25
CA CYS A 151 -14.92 -4.54 16.70
C CYS A 151 -15.95 -3.53 17.22
N GLN A 152 -15.62 -2.91 18.33
CA GLN A 152 -16.28 -1.71 18.85
C GLN A 152 -15.91 -0.51 17.96
N HIS A 153 -16.89 0.36 17.72
CA HIS A 153 -16.69 1.62 17.01
C HIS A 153 -15.67 2.52 17.71
N TRP A 154 -14.75 3.15 16.96
CA TRP A 154 -13.73 4.02 17.54
C TRP A 154 -14.29 5.29 18.20
N SER A 155 -15.49 5.71 17.80
CA SER A 155 -16.21 6.80 18.46
C SER A 155 -17.05 6.33 19.66
N ALA A 156 -17.25 5.02 19.84
CA ALA A 156 -18.01 4.48 20.96
C ALA A 156 -17.17 4.41 22.23
N GLN A 157 -17.82 4.58 23.38
CA GLN A 157 -17.21 4.50 24.71
C GLN A 157 -17.76 3.33 25.53
N SER A 158 -18.34 2.34 24.86
CA SER A 158 -18.95 1.14 25.43
C SER A 158 -18.81 -0.02 24.44
N PRO A 159 -18.52 -1.26 24.90
CA PRO A 159 -18.28 -1.64 26.30
C PRO A 159 -16.97 -1.10 26.89
N HIS A 160 -15.99 -0.75 26.05
CA HIS A 160 -14.68 -0.31 26.51
C HIS A 160 -14.49 1.20 26.34
N LYS A 161 -14.27 1.91 27.44
CA LYS A 161 -13.86 3.32 27.39
C LYS A 161 -12.40 3.46 26.94
N HIS A 162 -12.12 4.42 26.06
CA HIS A 162 -10.77 4.67 25.55
C HIS A 162 -10.57 6.08 25.00
N GLY A 163 -9.30 6.53 24.96
CA GLY A 163 -8.90 7.82 24.37
C GLY A 163 -8.55 7.78 22.87
N ARG A 164 -8.57 6.61 22.24
CA ARG A 164 -8.33 6.45 20.79
C ARG A 164 -9.61 6.71 20.01
N THR A 165 -9.96 7.96 19.81
CA THR A 165 -11.18 8.38 19.09
C THR A 165 -10.84 9.15 17.83
N PRO A 166 -11.76 9.23 16.85
CA PRO A 166 -11.51 9.97 15.60
C PRO A 166 -11.17 11.45 15.83
N GLU A 167 -11.69 12.06 16.89
CA GLU A 167 -11.41 13.46 17.25
C GLU A 167 -9.97 13.66 17.74
N ASN A 168 -9.41 12.66 18.43
CA ASN A 168 -8.03 12.68 18.93
C ASN A 168 -7.01 12.24 17.89
N TYR A 169 -7.44 11.50 16.86
CA TYR A 169 -6.61 10.99 15.76
C TYR A 169 -7.22 11.32 14.39
N PRO A 170 -7.41 12.62 14.06
CA PRO A 170 -8.11 13.03 12.85
C PRO A 170 -7.34 12.71 11.57
N CYS A 171 -6.00 12.79 11.62
CA CYS A 171 -5.05 12.35 10.60
C CYS A 171 -3.77 11.91 11.33
N LYS A 172 -3.28 10.68 11.09
CA LYS A 172 -2.04 10.08 11.65
C LYS A 172 -1.48 10.71 12.93
#